data_AF-A0A3M1L2U7-F1
#
_entry.id   AF-A0A3M1L2U7-F1
#
_cell.length_a   1.000
_cell.length_b   1.000
_cell.length_c   1.000
_cell.angle_alpha   90.00
_cell.angle_beta   90.00
_cell.angle_gamma   90.00
#
_symmetry.space_group_name_H-M   'P 1'
#
loop_
_entity.id
_entity.type
_entity.pdbx_description
1 polymer ?
#
loop_
_entity_poly.entity_id
_entity_poly.type
_entity_poly.pdbx_seq_one_letter_code
_entity_poly.pdbx_strand_id
1 'polypeptide(L)'
;LVIVLGGDGSLLGVARLSGSPPVPVVGIHHGEFGFLTESDRGGLYKTISRILEQPLHVQQRAMLAVTVLRRGRAAVRSQALNDAVVTRGTFSRMLTLEASVGDSSLGTYMGDGLVIATPTGSTAYSLSAGGPVVEPTMSAILVTPISPHTLSSRPLVLSDRSRLCVAVAPDCDDAVLTLDGQEWFTLERGDVVEVRRSRHRAAIVTAADGSFFEVLRTKLHWGARGDSPNGRRPGRSR
;
A
#
# COMPACT_ATOMS: atom_id res chain seq x y z
N LEU A 1 20.74 -2.94 10.73
CA LEU A 1 19.43 -2.45 11.22
C LEU A 1 19.38 -0.96 10.96
N VAL A 2 18.29 -0.47 10.37
CA VAL A 2 17.99 0.96 10.27
C VAL A 2 16.82 1.27 11.19
N ILE A 3 16.97 2.29 12.04
CA ILE A 3 15.92 2.78 12.93
C ILE A 3 15.39 4.09 12.36
N VAL A 4 14.10 4.11 12.02
CA VAL A 4 13.41 5.27 11.49
C VAL A 4 12.57 5.88 12.60
N LEU A 5 12.84 7.14 12.94
CA LEU A 5 12.01 7.90 13.86
C LEU A 5 10.99 8.70 13.05
N GLY A 6 9.72 8.32 13.14
CA GLY A 6 8.65 8.90 12.32
C GLY A 6 7.50 7.93 12.07
N GLY A 7 6.58 8.31 11.18
CA GLY A 7 5.43 7.48 10.81
C GLY A 7 5.70 6.51 9.66
N ASP A 8 4.63 5.85 9.23
CA ASP A 8 4.66 4.86 8.13
C ASP A 8 5.31 5.45 6.88
N GLY A 9 4.99 6.70 6.51
CA GLY A 9 5.59 7.36 5.34
C GLY A 9 7.12 7.41 5.38
N SER A 10 7.72 7.76 6.52
CA SER A 10 9.18 7.77 6.68
C SER A 10 9.76 6.37 6.54
N LEU A 11 9.08 5.37 7.11
CA LEU A 11 9.50 3.97 6.99
C LEU A 11 9.41 3.48 5.54
N LEU A 12 8.35 3.81 4.79
CA LEU A 12 8.19 3.42 3.38
C LEU A 12 9.38 3.90 2.54
N GLY A 13 9.74 5.17 2.67
CA GLY A 13 10.86 5.76 1.93
C GLY A 13 12.18 5.03 2.20
N VAL A 14 12.49 4.75 3.48
CA VAL A 14 13.71 4.03 3.87
C VAL A 14 13.67 2.57 3.43
N ALA A 15 12.52 1.90 3.57
CA ALA A 15 12.35 0.49 3.21
C ALA A 15 12.49 0.26 1.70
N ARG A 16 12.10 1.22 0.85
CA ARG A 16 12.34 1.15 -0.59
C ARG A 16 13.82 1.27 -0.96
N LEU A 17 14.59 2.04 -0.19
CA LEU A 17 16.03 2.25 -0.40
C LEU A 17 16.90 1.13 0.17
N SER A 18 16.32 0.24 0.99
CA SER A 18 17.00 -0.96 1.48
C SER A 18 17.34 -1.86 0.28
N GLY A 19 18.62 -1.87 -0.11
CA GLY A 19 19.13 -2.58 -1.29
C GLY A 19 19.10 -4.11 -1.20
N SER A 20 20.06 -4.77 -1.84
CA SER A 20 20.19 -6.23 -1.85
C SER A 20 21.57 -6.66 -1.33
N PRO A 21 21.67 -7.41 -0.22
CA PRO A 21 20.57 -7.92 0.61
C PRO A 21 19.82 -6.80 1.36
N PRO A 22 18.52 -6.97 1.67
CA PRO A 22 17.74 -5.95 2.34
C PRO A 22 18.22 -5.78 3.78
N VAL A 23 18.42 -4.52 4.19
CA VAL A 23 18.78 -4.19 5.57
C VAL A 23 17.49 -4.12 6.38
N PRO A 24 17.37 -4.83 7.51
CA PRO A 24 16.19 -4.73 8.36
C PRO A 24 15.92 -3.29 8.79
N VAL A 25 14.69 -2.83 8.63
CA VAL A 25 14.20 -1.50 8.99
C VAL A 25 13.15 -1.63 10.08
N VAL A 26 13.30 -0.84 11.15
CA VAL A 26 12.27 -0.68 12.18
C VAL A 26 11.83 0.77 12.21
N GLY A 27 10.53 1.01 12.27
CA GLY A 27 9.96 2.34 12.46
C GLY A 27 9.51 2.50 13.90
N ILE A 28 9.84 3.64 14.50
CA ILE A 28 9.37 4.03 15.82
C ILE A 28 8.60 5.32 15.66
N HIS A 29 7.30 5.25 15.91
CA HIS A 29 6.41 6.40 15.82
C HIS A 29 6.22 7.03 17.20
N HIS A 30 6.36 8.35 17.27
CA HIS A 30 6.00 9.14 18.44
C HIS A 30 4.49 9.32 18.47
N GLY A 31 3.80 8.57 19.34
CA GLY A 31 2.35 8.56 19.45
C GLY A 31 1.69 7.29 18.91
N GLU A 32 0.36 7.30 18.81
CA GLU A 32 -0.41 6.05 18.72
C GLU A 32 -0.63 5.48 17.32
N PHE A 33 -0.34 6.21 16.24
CA PHE A 33 -0.87 5.87 14.91
C PHE A 33 0.21 5.51 13.89
N GLY A 34 0.14 4.29 13.36
CA GLY A 34 1.05 3.74 12.36
C GLY A 34 0.85 2.22 12.27
N PHE A 35 0.74 1.71 11.04
CA PHE A 35 0.46 0.31 10.73
C PHE A 35 1.76 -0.50 10.56
N LEU A 36 2.86 0.17 10.20
CA LEU A 36 4.19 -0.42 9.99
C LEU A 36 5.18 -0.04 11.10
N THR A 37 4.88 0.99 11.89
CA THR A 37 5.75 1.50 12.96
C THR A 37 5.35 0.99 14.34
N GLU A 38 6.34 0.71 15.17
CA GLU A 38 6.18 0.46 16.60
C GLU A 38 5.84 1.75 17.36
N SER A 39 4.90 1.66 18.30
CA SER A 39 4.58 2.79 19.19
C SER A 39 5.58 2.86 20.35
N ASP A 40 6.02 4.06 20.70
CA ASP A 40 6.95 4.33 21.80
C ASP A 40 6.30 4.26 23.20
N ARG A 41 5.39 3.31 23.43
CA ARG A 41 4.66 3.14 24.70
C ARG A 41 5.63 2.83 25.85
N GLY A 42 6.06 3.88 26.56
CA GLY A 42 7.09 3.80 27.61
C GLY A 42 8.41 4.49 27.30
N GLY A 43 8.46 5.27 26.21
CA GLY A 43 9.60 6.09 25.80
C GLY A 43 10.47 5.45 24.73
N LEU A 44 11.06 6.30 23.90
CA LEU A 44 11.91 5.92 22.77
C LEU A 44 13.06 5.00 23.19
N TYR A 45 13.81 5.38 24.23
CA TYR A 45 14.98 4.62 24.68
C TYR A 45 14.65 3.19 25.10
N LYS A 46 13.57 3.00 25.86
CA LYS A 46 13.14 1.66 26.30
C LYS A 46 12.75 0.79 25.11
N THR A 47 12.09 1.38 24.11
CA THR A 47 11.70 0.68 22.88
C THR A 47 12.92 0.25 22.08
N ILE A 48 13.90 1.15 21.91
CA ILE A 48 15.17 0.84 21.23
C ILE A 48 15.94 -0.24 21.99
N SER A 49 16.11 -0.11 23.31
CA SER A 49 16.78 -1.12 24.15
C SER A 49 16.15 -2.49 23.96
N ARG A 50 14.82 -2.59 24.03
CA ARG A 50 14.09 -3.85 23.82
C ARG A 50 14.36 -4.46 22.43
N ILE A 51 14.38 -3.65 21.38
CA ILE A 51 14.68 -4.10 20.01
C ILE A 51 16.11 -4.65 19.90
N LEU A 52 17.07 -4.02 20.59
CA LEU A 52 18.48 -4.41 20.52
C LEU A 52 18.82 -5.59 21.43
N GLU A 53 18.09 -5.79 22.53
CA GLU A 53 18.34 -6.83 23.53
C GLU A 53 17.67 -8.18 23.18
N GLN A 54 16.70 -8.19 22.28
CA GLN A 54 15.95 -9.39 21.88
C GLN A 54 16.28 -9.81 20.44
N PRO A 55 16.08 -11.10 20.08
CA PRO A 55 16.14 -11.53 18.69
C PRO A 55 15.19 -10.71 17.80
N LEU A 56 15.71 -10.17 16.70
CA LEU A 56 14.91 -9.39 15.76
C LEU A 56 13.93 -10.30 15.00
N HIS A 57 12.64 -10.02 15.12
CA HIS A 57 11.62 -10.64 14.28
C HIS A 57 11.49 -9.83 12.98
N VAL A 58 12.11 -10.35 11.91
CA VAL A 58 12.13 -9.68 10.60
C VAL A 58 11.13 -10.33 9.66
N GLN A 59 10.14 -9.57 9.22
CA GLN A 59 9.19 -9.99 8.19
C GLN A 59 9.62 -9.48 6.81
N GLN A 60 9.60 -10.39 5.83
CA GLN A 60 9.90 -10.09 4.44
C GLN A 60 8.63 -9.65 3.72
N ARG A 61 8.51 -8.36 3.41
CA ARG A 61 7.36 -7.79 2.71
C ARG A 61 7.59 -7.79 1.20
N ALA A 62 6.58 -8.23 0.44
CA ALA A 62 6.60 -8.11 -1.01
C ALA A 62 6.56 -6.63 -1.42
N MET A 63 7.20 -6.32 -2.55
CA MET A 63 7.17 -5.00 -3.18
C MET A 63 6.69 -5.14 -4.62
N LEU A 64 6.15 -4.07 -5.18
CA LEU A 64 5.86 -3.93 -6.60
C LEU A 64 7.12 -3.47 -7.33
N ALA A 65 7.36 -4.02 -8.52
CA ALA A 65 8.22 -3.43 -9.52
C ALA A 65 7.33 -2.78 -10.59
N VAL A 66 7.57 -1.51 -10.84
CA VAL A 66 6.76 -0.68 -11.74
C VAL A 66 7.64 -0.19 -12.88
N THR A 67 7.16 -0.34 -14.12
CA THR A 67 7.82 0.18 -15.31
C THR A 67 6.81 0.95 -16.15
N VAL A 68 7.11 2.22 -16.45
CA VAL A 68 6.32 3.00 -17.42
C VAL A 68 6.94 2.79 -18.79
N LEU A 69 6.15 2.27 -19.72
CA LEU A 69 6.52 2.07 -21.11
C LEU A 69 5.93 3.20 -21.95
N ARG A 70 6.79 4.05 -22.52
CA ARG A 70 6.44 5.11 -23.46
C ARG A 70 6.89 4.71 -24.85
N ARG A 71 5.93 4.57 -25.78
CA ARG A 71 6.20 4.14 -27.16
C ARG A 71 7.04 2.85 -27.21
N GLY A 72 6.73 1.90 -26.31
CA GLY A 72 7.43 0.61 -26.18
C GLY A 72 8.79 0.64 -25.49
N ARG A 73 9.28 1.80 -25.00
CA ARG A 73 10.56 1.91 -24.28
C ARG A 73 10.32 2.24 -22.81
N ALA A 74 11.15 1.70 -21.93
CA ALA A 74 11.08 2.01 -20.51
C ALA A 74 11.49 3.47 -20.26
N ALA A 75 10.52 4.30 -19.88
CA ALA A 75 10.74 5.69 -19.48
C ALA A 75 11.03 5.82 -17.98
N VAL A 76 10.37 5.00 -17.17
CA VAL A 76 10.54 4.96 -15.70
C VAL A 76 10.69 3.52 -15.25
N ARG A 77 11.56 3.27 -14.28
CA ARG A 77 11.63 2.02 -13.50
C ARG A 77 11.76 2.37 -12.03
N SER A 78 10.80 1.94 -11.22
CA SER A 78 10.83 2.16 -9.78
C SER A 78 10.11 1.03 -9.06
N GLN A 79 10.00 1.14 -7.73
CA GLN A 79 9.40 0.14 -6.86
C GLN A 79 8.48 0.79 -5.84
N ALA A 80 7.55 0.02 -5.32
CA ALA A 80 6.60 0.47 -4.29
C ALA A 80 6.43 -0.63 -3.23
N LEU A 81 6.39 -0.26 -1.96
CA LEU A 81 6.10 -1.19 -0.87
C LEU A 81 4.60 -1.33 -0.63
N ASN A 82 3.85 -0.24 -0.69
CA ASN A 82 2.41 -0.23 -0.56
C ASN A 82 1.74 -0.34 -1.93
N ASP A 83 1.88 0.68 -2.77
CA ASP A 83 1.04 0.79 -3.96
C ASP A 83 1.63 1.63 -5.09
N ALA A 84 1.16 1.31 -6.29
CA ALA A 84 1.30 2.09 -7.50
C ALA A 84 -0.10 2.56 -7.90
N VAL A 85 -0.29 3.88 -7.98
CA VAL A 85 -1.60 4.48 -8.15
C VAL A 85 -1.59 5.30 -9.43
N VAL A 86 -2.50 4.98 -10.35
CA VAL A 86 -2.72 5.82 -11.53
C VAL A 86 -3.96 6.66 -11.29
N THR A 87 -3.82 7.98 -11.24
CA THR A 87 -4.94 8.91 -11.04
C THR A 87 -5.04 9.90 -12.18
N ARG A 88 -6.22 10.50 -12.33
CA ARG A 88 -6.39 11.67 -13.19
C ARG A 88 -5.49 12.79 -12.69
N GLY A 89 -4.90 13.57 -13.60
CA GLY A 89 -4.20 14.78 -13.25
C GLY A 89 -5.16 15.95 -12.97
N THR A 90 -4.59 17.10 -12.64
CA THR A 90 -5.31 18.24 -12.05
C THR A 90 -6.47 18.73 -12.92
N PHE A 91 -6.34 18.70 -14.25
CA PHE A 91 -7.31 19.32 -15.16
C PHE A 91 -8.19 18.31 -15.92
N SER A 92 -7.92 17.01 -15.81
CA SER A 92 -8.71 15.97 -16.51
C SER A 92 -10.07 15.72 -15.85
N ARG A 93 -11.17 15.75 -16.60
CA ARG A 93 -12.51 15.45 -16.06
C ARG A 93 -12.75 13.96 -15.81
N MET A 94 -12.07 13.08 -16.55
CA MET A 94 -12.28 11.65 -16.50
C MET A 94 -11.02 10.93 -16.98
N LEU A 95 -10.58 9.95 -16.20
CA LEU A 95 -9.50 9.06 -16.60
C LEU A 95 -10.10 7.76 -17.11
N THR A 96 -9.70 7.36 -18.31
CA THR A 96 -10.00 6.06 -18.91
C THR A 96 -8.71 5.24 -18.94
N LEU A 97 -8.72 4.07 -18.30
CA LEU A 97 -7.60 3.15 -18.23
C LEU A 97 -8.01 1.81 -18.81
N GLU A 98 -7.16 1.22 -19.64
CA GLU A 98 -7.33 -0.15 -20.12
C GLU A 98 -6.37 -1.06 -19.35
N ALA A 99 -6.92 -2.05 -18.65
CA ALA A 99 -6.12 -2.97 -17.85
C ALA A 99 -6.10 -4.38 -18.46
N SER A 100 -4.96 -5.04 -18.39
CA SER A 100 -4.80 -6.45 -18.76
C SER A 100 -3.89 -7.19 -17.78
N VAL A 101 -4.10 -8.50 -17.66
CA VAL A 101 -3.25 -9.39 -16.88
C VAL A 101 -2.64 -10.42 -17.83
N GLY A 102 -1.33 -10.31 -18.06
CA GLY A 102 -0.68 -11.02 -19.17
C GLY A 102 -1.32 -10.65 -20.51
N ASP A 103 -1.78 -11.65 -21.24
CA ASP A 103 -2.44 -11.46 -22.54
C ASP A 103 -3.97 -11.33 -22.44
N SER A 104 -4.53 -11.44 -21.23
CA SER A 104 -5.98 -11.39 -20.99
C SER A 104 -6.42 -9.98 -20.63
N SER A 105 -7.38 -9.43 -21.39
CA SER A 105 -8.02 -8.16 -21.04
C SER A 105 -8.80 -8.28 -19.74
N LEU A 106 -8.53 -7.39 -18.79
CA LEU A 106 -9.26 -7.29 -17.53
C LEU A 106 -10.49 -6.39 -17.69
N GLY A 107 -10.34 -5.33 -18.49
CA GLY A 107 -11.39 -4.40 -18.84
C GLY A 107 -10.95 -2.94 -18.82
N THR A 108 -11.91 -2.06 -19.10
CA THR A 108 -11.71 -0.62 -19.09
C THR A 108 -12.25 -0.04 -17.78
N TYR A 109 -11.44 0.77 -17.11
CA TYR A 109 -11.80 1.49 -15.91
C TYR A 109 -11.96 2.98 -16.23
N MET A 110 -13.14 3.52 -15.92
CA MET A 110 -13.47 4.94 -16.09
C MET A 110 -13.77 5.53 -14.71
N GLY A 111 -13.05 6.57 -14.31
CA GLY A 111 -13.24 7.20 -12.99
C GLY A 111 -12.07 8.10 -12.61
N ASP A 112 -11.75 8.13 -11.31
CA ASP A 112 -10.66 8.94 -10.76
C ASP A 112 -9.30 8.24 -10.89
N GLY A 113 -9.27 6.91 -10.96
CA GLY A 113 -8.03 6.15 -11.07
C GLY A 113 -8.13 4.68 -10.71
N LEU A 114 -6.95 4.08 -10.55
CA LEU A 114 -6.76 2.68 -10.21
C LEU A 114 -5.57 2.52 -9.24
N VAL A 115 -5.82 1.91 -8.09
CA VAL A 115 -4.78 1.52 -7.13
C VAL A 115 -4.33 0.10 -7.43
N ILE A 116 -3.02 -0.12 -7.49
CA ILE A 116 -2.40 -1.43 -7.61
C ILE A 116 -1.54 -1.62 -6.38
N ALA A 117 -1.93 -2.49 -5.46
CA ALA A 117 -1.32 -2.57 -4.13
C ALA A 117 -0.70 -3.94 -3.83
N THR A 118 0.30 -3.94 -2.97
CA THR A 118 0.76 -5.15 -2.27
C THR A 118 -0.21 -5.49 -1.13
N PRO A 119 -0.08 -6.66 -0.50
CA PRO A 119 -0.80 -6.98 0.73
C PRO A 119 -0.47 -6.01 1.88
N THR A 120 0.74 -5.45 1.91
CA THR A 120 1.12 -4.42 2.90
C THR A 120 0.37 -3.12 2.63
N GLY A 121 0.24 -2.72 1.36
CA GLY A 121 -0.56 -1.56 0.93
C GLY A 121 -2.08 -1.75 1.00
N SER A 122 -2.56 -2.97 1.29
CA SER A 122 -4.00 -3.25 1.39
C SER A 122 -4.71 -2.45 2.48
N THR A 123 -3.97 -2.02 3.50
CA THR A 123 -4.44 -1.18 4.61
C THR A 123 -4.11 0.31 4.44
N ALA A 124 -3.53 0.68 3.29
CA ALA A 124 -3.22 2.07 2.92
C ALA A 124 -4.29 2.60 1.96
N TYR A 125 -3.91 3.21 0.83
CA TYR A 125 -4.87 3.86 -0.05
C TYR A 125 -5.87 2.88 -0.66
N SER A 126 -5.46 1.63 -0.91
CA SER A 126 -6.35 0.56 -1.35
C SER A 126 -7.53 0.36 -0.40
N LEU A 127 -7.33 0.45 0.92
CA LEU A 127 -8.43 0.34 1.89
C LEU A 127 -9.42 1.49 1.75
N SER A 128 -8.91 2.73 1.65
CA SER A 128 -9.73 3.92 1.50
C SER A 128 -10.53 3.91 0.19
N ALA A 129 -9.98 3.31 -0.87
CA ALA A 129 -10.67 3.11 -2.15
C ALA A 129 -11.64 1.90 -2.15
N GLY A 130 -11.84 1.23 -1.01
CA GLY A 130 -12.80 0.13 -0.86
C GLY A 130 -12.23 -1.26 -1.17
N GLY A 131 -10.91 -1.39 -1.30
CA GLY A 131 -10.22 -2.66 -1.46
C GLY A 131 -10.23 -3.52 -0.19
N PRO A 132 -10.03 -4.86 -0.31
CA PRO A 132 -10.01 -5.75 0.84
C PRO A 132 -8.74 -5.57 1.67
N VAL A 133 -8.86 -5.81 2.98
CA VAL A 133 -7.70 -6.01 3.86
C VAL A 133 -7.12 -7.39 3.59
N VAL A 134 -5.81 -7.46 3.34
CA VAL A 134 -5.09 -8.71 3.05
C VAL A 134 -3.94 -8.87 4.03
N GLU A 135 -3.73 -10.09 4.52
CA GLU A 135 -2.61 -10.38 5.41
C GLU A 135 -1.28 -10.08 4.67
N PRO A 136 -0.36 -9.31 5.27
CA PRO A 136 0.84 -8.85 4.57
C PRO A 136 1.81 -9.92 4.05
N THR A 137 1.73 -11.15 4.59
CA THR A 137 2.58 -12.30 4.19
C THR A 137 2.02 -13.05 2.99
N MET A 138 0.78 -12.76 2.56
CA MET A 138 0.18 -13.38 1.38
C MET A 138 0.93 -13.03 0.10
N SER A 139 0.83 -13.91 -0.89
CA SER A 139 1.39 -13.72 -2.22
C SER A 139 0.29 -13.24 -3.17
N ALA A 140 -0.01 -11.94 -3.13
CA ALA A 140 -1.06 -11.34 -3.94
C ALA A 140 -0.70 -9.94 -4.46
N ILE A 141 -1.41 -9.51 -5.51
CA ILE A 141 -1.48 -8.12 -5.97
C ILE A 141 -2.95 -7.72 -5.95
N LEU A 142 -3.26 -6.56 -5.39
CA LEU A 142 -4.61 -6.02 -5.35
C LEU A 142 -4.79 -4.98 -6.45
N VAL A 143 -5.96 -4.96 -7.07
CA VAL A 143 -6.38 -3.94 -8.02
C VAL A 143 -7.69 -3.33 -7.53
N THR A 144 -7.67 -2.05 -7.16
CA THR A 144 -8.79 -1.36 -6.53
C THR A 144 -9.14 -0.10 -7.33
N PRO A 145 -10.30 -0.07 -8.02
CA PRO A 145 -10.74 1.12 -8.75
C PRO A 145 -11.04 2.29 -7.82
N ILE A 146 -10.72 3.52 -8.23
CA ILE A 146 -11.03 4.75 -7.49
C ILE A 146 -12.22 5.42 -8.14
N SER A 147 -13.31 5.58 -7.37
CA SER A 147 -14.57 6.22 -7.81
C SER A 147 -15.01 5.76 -9.23
N PRO A 148 -15.16 4.44 -9.49
CA PRO A 148 -15.48 3.98 -10.83
C PRO A 148 -16.89 4.42 -11.26
N HIS A 149 -17.02 4.91 -12.50
CA HIS A 149 -18.31 5.28 -13.09
C HIS A 149 -19.10 4.07 -13.60
N THR A 150 -18.50 2.88 -13.54
CA THR A 150 -19.11 1.59 -13.86
C THR A 150 -19.56 0.86 -12.60
N LEU A 151 -20.86 0.56 -12.50
CA LEU A 151 -21.47 -0.09 -11.33
C LEU A 151 -20.93 -1.50 -11.04
N SER A 152 -20.33 -2.16 -12.03
CA SER A 152 -19.80 -3.53 -11.93
C SER A 152 -18.33 -3.59 -11.51
N SER A 153 -17.61 -2.47 -11.48
CA SER A 153 -16.20 -2.48 -11.10
C SER A 153 -16.05 -2.82 -9.61
N ARG A 154 -15.27 -3.86 -9.33
CA ARG A 154 -14.98 -4.34 -7.98
C ARG A 154 -13.47 -4.47 -7.78
N PRO A 155 -12.98 -4.35 -6.54
CA PRO A 155 -11.61 -4.72 -6.23
C PRO A 155 -11.33 -6.18 -6.59
N LEU A 156 -10.12 -6.44 -7.08
CA LEU A 156 -9.66 -7.77 -7.44
C LEU A 156 -8.39 -8.13 -6.68
N VAL A 157 -8.27 -9.40 -6.33
CA VAL A 157 -7.06 -9.98 -5.76
C VAL A 157 -6.49 -10.96 -6.77
N LEU A 158 -5.30 -10.66 -7.27
CA LEU A 158 -4.57 -11.43 -8.27
C LEU A 158 -3.41 -12.17 -7.62
N SER A 159 -2.91 -13.21 -8.29
CA SER A 159 -1.63 -13.83 -7.91
C SER A 159 -0.48 -12.83 -7.98
N ASP A 160 0.49 -12.93 -7.07
CA ASP A 160 1.74 -12.15 -7.14
C ASP A 160 2.62 -12.48 -8.37
N ARG A 161 2.28 -13.54 -9.11
CA ARG A 161 2.92 -13.91 -10.38
C ARG A 161 2.35 -13.16 -11.58
N SER A 162 1.22 -12.49 -11.40
CA SER A 162 0.57 -11.73 -12.46
C SER A 162 1.43 -10.55 -12.92
N ARG A 163 1.42 -10.30 -14.23
CA ARG A 163 1.91 -9.06 -14.85
C ARG A 163 0.69 -8.24 -15.23
N LEU A 164 0.45 -7.18 -14.48
CA LEU A 164 -0.63 -6.23 -14.75
C LEU A 164 -0.09 -5.12 -15.65
N CYS A 165 -0.80 -4.82 -16.72
CA CYS A 165 -0.53 -3.67 -17.57
C CYS A 165 -1.73 -2.72 -17.49
N VAL A 166 -1.47 -1.44 -17.31
CA VAL A 166 -2.49 -0.38 -17.26
C VAL A 166 -2.11 0.68 -18.27
N ALA A 167 -2.84 0.74 -19.39
CA ALA A 167 -2.63 1.71 -20.45
C ALA A 167 -3.49 2.95 -20.21
N VAL A 168 -2.90 4.13 -20.38
CA VAL A 168 -3.64 5.40 -20.42
C VAL A 168 -4.31 5.51 -21.78
N ALA A 169 -5.64 5.63 -21.79
CA ALA A 169 -6.39 5.66 -23.04
C ALA A 169 -5.98 6.85 -23.93
N PRO A 170 -6.09 6.73 -25.27
CA PRO A 170 -5.62 7.77 -26.19
C PRO A 170 -6.33 9.13 -26.06
N ASP A 171 -7.50 9.17 -25.43
CA ASP A 171 -8.33 10.36 -25.21
C ASP A 171 -8.06 11.07 -23.88
N CYS A 172 -7.12 10.58 -23.06
CA CYS A 172 -6.82 11.16 -21.75
C CYS A 172 -5.50 11.95 -21.74
N ASP A 173 -5.58 13.27 -21.57
CA ASP A 173 -4.41 14.18 -21.61
C ASP A 173 -3.56 14.24 -20.35
N ASP A 174 -4.11 13.83 -19.20
CA ASP A 174 -3.54 14.19 -17.91
C ASP A 174 -3.77 13.06 -16.92
N ALA A 175 -2.75 12.22 -16.78
CA ALA A 175 -2.69 11.10 -15.87
C ALA A 175 -1.36 11.11 -15.11
N VAL A 176 -1.40 10.71 -13.85
CA VAL A 176 -0.25 10.70 -12.96
C VAL A 176 -0.12 9.32 -12.33
N LEU A 177 1.11 8.79 -12.35
CA LEU A 177 1.50 7.63 -11.56
C LEU A 177 2.13 8.11 -10.25
N THR A 178 1.60 7.63 -9.14
CA THR A 178 2.18 7.85 -7.81
C THR A 178 2.61 6.52 -7.21
N LEU A 179 3.81 6.46 -6.62
CA LEU A 179 4.32 5.29 -5.92
C LEU A 179 4.44 5.57 -4.42
N ASP A 180 3.79 4.76 -3.59
CA ASP A 180 3.74 4.90 -2.12
C ASP A 180 3.32 6.30 -1.63
N GLY A 181 2.65 7.10 -2.47
CA GLY A 181 2.34 8.51 -2.18
C GLY A 181 3.55 9.46 -2.19
N GLN A 182 4.73 9.01 -2.62
CA GLN A 182 6.01 9.72 -2.44
C GLN A 182 6.71 10.10 -3.74
N GLU A 183 6.66 9.23 -4.76
CA GLU A 183 7.22 9.52 -6.09
C GLU A 183 6.08 9.73 -7.08
N TRP A 184 6.24 10.70 -7.98
CA TRP A 184 5.19 11.13 -8.92
C TRP A 184 5.76 11.20 -10.33
N PHE A 185 5.05 10.62 -11.29
CA PHE A 185 5.44 10.60 -12.70
C PHE A 185 4.26 10.96 -13.59
N THR A 186 4.42 11.95 -14.46
CA THR A 186 3.41 12.28 -15.48
C THR A 186 3.38 11.19 -16.54
N LEU A 187 2.18 10.70 -16.83
CA LEU A 187 1.91 9.73 -17.89
C LEU A 187 1.37 10.45 -19.12
N GLU A 188 1.83 10.03 -20.30
CA GLU A 188 1.31 10.48 -21.59
C GLU A 188 0.21 9.53 -22.09
N ARG A 189 -0.62 10.01 -23.00
CA ARG A 189 -1.56 9.17 -23.79
C ARG A 189 -0.82 7.97 -24.37
N GLY A 190 -1.36 6.77 -24.17
CA GLY A 190 -0.79 5.52 -24.66
C GLY A 190 0.43 5.01 -23.88
N ASP A 191 0.86 5.68 -22.81
CA ASP A 191 1.81 5.08 -21.87
C ASP A 191 1.18 3.86 -21.20
N VAL A 192 2.01 2.84 -20.97
CA VAL A 192 1.60 1.61 -20.28
C VAL A 192 2.37 1.48 -18.98
N VAL A 193 1.65 1.47 -17.87
CA VAL A 193 2.20 1.15 -16.54
C VAL A 193 2.17 -0.37 -16.37
N GLU A 194 3.34 -1.00 -16.45
CA GLU A 194 3.51 -2.40 -16.12
C GLU A 194 3.83 -2.56 -14.63
N VAL A 195 3.05 -3.38 -13.95
CA VAL A 195 3.23 -3.74 -12.54
C VAL A 195 3.33 -5.25 -12.37
N ARG A 196 4.33 -5.66 -11.61
CA ARG A 196 4.55 -7.07 -11.21
C ARG A 196 5.19 -7.12 -9.83
N ARG A 197 5.24 -8.29 -9.22
CA ARG A 197 6.04 -8.45 -8.00
C ARG A 197 7.51 -8.20 -8.27
N SER A 198 8.13 -7.41 -7.40
CA SER A 198 9.57 -7.17 -7.39
C SER A 198 10.36 -8.44 -7.05
N ARG A 199 11.61 -8.50 -7.51
CA ARG A 199 12.60 -9.48 -7.03
C ARG A 199 13.17 -9.08 -5.67
N HIS A 200 13.06 -7.80 -5.31
CA HIS A 200 13.45 -7.26 -4.01
C HIS A 200 12.28 -7.30 -3.04
N ARG A 201 12.61 -7.44 -1.75
CA ARG A 201 11.66 -7.47 -0.64
C ARG A 201 12.15 -6.51 0.42
N ALA A 202 11.23 -5.85 1.11
CA ALA A 202 11.57 -5.04 2.27
C ALA A 202 11.68 -5.94 3.51
N ALA A 203 12.74 -5.75 4.29
CA ALA A 203 12.93 -6.42 5.57
C ALA A 203 12.41 -5.51 6.69
N ILE A 204 11.21 -5.78 7.19
CA ILE A 204 10.59 -4.96 8.24
C ILE A 204 10.67 -5.69 9.57
N VAL A 205 11.26 -5.04 10.58
CA VAL A 205 11.27 -5.53 11.96
C VAL A 205 9.91 -5.26 12.57
N THR A 206 9.34 -6.27 13.23
CA THR A 206 8.09 -6.17 13.99
C THR A 206 8.35 -6.55 15.44
N ALA A 207 7.60 -6.02 16.40
CA ALA A 207 7.59 -6.55 17.75
C ALA A 207 7.21 -8.04 17.74
N ALA A 208 7.87 -8.83 18.58
CA ALA A 208 7.63 -10.28 18.70
C ALA A 208 6.17 -10.60 19.11
N ASP A 209 5.51 -9.63 19.75
CA ASP A 209 4.29 -9.82 20.52
C ASP A 209 3.02 -9.49 19.71
N GLY A 210 3.16 -8.71 18.62
CA GLY A 210 2.02 -8.12 17.90
C GLY A 210 1.63 -8.89 16.64
N SER A 211 0.50 -9.60 16.69
CA SER A 211 -0.08 -10.19 15.46
C SER A 211 -0.64 -9.10 14.53
N PHE A 212 -0.65 -9.35 13.22
CA PHE A 212 -1.33 -8.47 12.25
C PHE A 212 -2.79 -8.16 12.66
N PHE A 213 -3.50 -9.14 13.23
CA PHE A 213 -4.86 -8.97 13.72
C PHE A 213 -4.94 -8.05 14.95
N GLU A 214 -3.93 -8.02 15.79
CA GLU A 214 -3.86 -7.07 16.89
C GLU A 214 -3.67 -5.65 16.39
N VAL A 215 -2.80 -5.44 15.39
CA VAL A 215 -2.66 -4.15 14.70
C VAL A 215 -4.00 -3.73 14.09
N LEU A 216 -4.72 -4.63 13.41
CA LEU A 216 -6.05 -4.33 12.88
C LEU A 216 -7.05 -3.92 13.98
N ARG A 217 -7.17 -4.69 15.06
CA ARG A 217 -8.09 -4.38 16.17
C ARG A 217 -7.78 -3.04 16.83
N THR A 218 -6.49 -2.76 17.04
CA THR A 218 -6.07 -1.55 17.77
C THR A 218 -6.11 -0.31 16.89
N LYS A 219 -5.73 -0.41 15.61
CA LYS A 219 -5.60 0.75 14.70
C LYS A 219 -6.87 1.03 13.89
N LEU A 220 -7.66 0.02 13.56
CA LEU A 220 -8.91 0.17 12.80
C LEU A 220 -10.16 -0.07 13.66
N HIS A 221 -10.00 -0.20 14.98
CA HIS A 221 -11.09 -0.56 15.90
C HIS A 221 -11.89 -1.80 15.44
N TRP A 222 -11.19 -2.73 14.80
CA TRP A 222 -11.82 -3.84 14.09
C TRP A 222 -12.57 -4.76 15.06
N GLY A 223 -13.88 -4.89 14.88
CA GLY A 223 -14.74 -5.70 15.74
C GLY A 223 -15.02 -5.10 17.12
N ALA A 224 -14.68 -3.83 17.37
CA ALA A 224 -15.08 -3.14 18.60
C ALA A 224 -16.61 -3.02 18.63
N ARG A 225 -17.23 -3.64 19.64
CA ARG A 225 -18.62 -3.31 19.99
C ARG A 225 -18.58 -1.90 20.55
N GLY A 226 -19.35 -0.98 19.96
CA GLY A 226 -19.29 0.45 20.24
C GLY A 226 -19.50 0.78 21.71
N ASP A 227 -18.43 0.75 22.50
CA ASP A 227 -18.35 1.44 23.77
C ASP A 227 -17.74 2.80 23.49
N SER A 228 -18.63 3.75 23.18
CA SER A 228 -18.30 5.17 23.30
C SER A 228 -17.76 5.40 24.73
N PRO A 229 -16.63 6.13 24.92
CA PRO A 229 -16.06 6.39 26.25
C PRO A 229 -16.97 7.20 27.19
N ASN A 230 -18.19 7.56 26.75
CA ASN A 230 -19.09 8.46 27.45
C ASN A 230 -20.56 7.99 27.51
N GLY A 231 -20.85 6.71 27.26
CA GLY A 231 -22.21 6.17 27.35
C GLY A 231 -22.59 5.78 28.78
N ARG A 232 -23.24 6.67 29.54
CA ARG A 232 -23.98 6.30 30.75
C ARG A 232 -24.95 5.15 30.41
N ARG A 233 -24.76 3.98 31.04
CA ARG A 233 -25.72 2.88 31.00
C ARG A 233 -27.09 3.39 31.48
N PRO A 234 -28.18 3.27 30.72
CA PRO A 234 -29.51 3.46 31.27
C PRO A 234 -29.73 2.36 32.30
N GLY A 235 -30.09 2.75 33.52
CA GLY A 235 -30.41 1.83 34.60
C GLY A 235 -31.48 0.84 34.15
N ARG A 236 -31.23 -0.45 34.38
CA ARG A 236 -32.28 -1.46 34.38
C ARG A 236 -33.19 -1.17 35.56
N SER A 237 -34.35 -0.56 35.32
CA SER A 237 -35.48 -0.63 36.25
C SER A 237 -36.10 -2.02 36.14
N ARG A 238 -36.25 -2.67 37.29
CA ARG A 238 -37.03 -3.90 37.49
C ARG A 238 -38.51 -3.64 37.25
#